data_AF-A0A3E2UL21-F1
#
_entry.id   AF-A0A3E2UL21-F1
#
_cell.length_a   1.000
_cell.length_b   1.000
_cell.length_c   1.000
_cell.angle_alpha   90.00
_cell.angle_beta   90.00
_cell.angle_gamma   90.00
#
_symmetry.space_group_name_H-M   'P 1'
#
loop_
_entity.id
_entity.type
_entity.pdbx_description
1 polymer ?
#
loop_
_entity_poly.entity_id
_entity_poly.type
_entity_poly.pdbx_seq_one_letter_code
_entity_poly.pdbx_strand_id
1 'polypeptide(L)'
;MRIGLIEFLLILAIASLTVGPRVALFVDRWMRRANRANAMAARRRAEYAAQMAAERDAMLKRFRTASTVFGVGILLVLVYALGFRPIATPPQAYKAPDLRQETGAMQTAVSTDRKTRLELGEYQGVDCIRAKDGLLYAAAWNGAALKKRTSDLVRTDGGHAAAILSVEGELTGFAFDAAGDVWLTQLTTAGGTLCRAKHDSWGAAVEQVVTQLDGAPLGAVSAVEVSPAGKVYFAVAAAAGAENGLESALRTELLAHTATGCVYVYDPAARTVEKVLGGVAGAAGLALSPDGSTLYVSDLGSRCIWAVDAAARELTAGGRGCTAAFAGLPGYPGALAADTDGTLYISYRWARSSWLEKNADSTLLRGIALRAGQNTQERLFRCTADAPCAEAVSLATGTWEQTFTGLVQDSCAAVCPVESKVYFGAAGADSLLAANR
;
A
#
# COMPACT_ATOMS: atom_id res chain seq x y z
N MET A 1 99.55 -18.30 -58.08
CA MET A 1 99.22 -19.74 -57.93
C MET A 1 97.71 -19.86 -57.72
N ARG A 2 96.99 -20.39 -58.71
CA ARG A 2 95.56 -20.69 -58.60
C ARG A 2 95.45 -22.08 -57.96
N ILE A 3 94.90 -22.18 -56.75
CA ILE A 3 94.61 -23.47 -56.13
C ILE A 3 93.59 -24.19 -57.01
N GLY A 4 93.92 -25.39 -57.47
CA GLY A 4 93.04 -26.17 -58.34
C GLY A 4 91.84 -26.71 -57.57
N LEU A 5 90.69 -26.85 -58.25
CA LEU A 5 89.45 -27.42 -57.69
C LEU A 5 89.70 -28.76 -56.97
N ILE A 6 90.66 -29.54 -57.45
CA ILE A 6 91.08 -30.83 -56.87
C ILE A 6 91.74 -30.66 -55.50
N GLU A 7 92.64 -29.68 -55.33
CA GLU A 7 93.30 -29.40 -54.05
C GLU A 7 92.32 -28.80 -53.03
N PHE A 8 91.37 -27.97 -53.49
CA PHE A 8 90.31 -27.45 -52.62
C PHE A 8 89.36 -28.56 -52.15
N LEU A 9 88.97 -29.48 -53.05
CA LEU A 9 88.16 -30.65 -52.70
C LEU A 9 88.90 -31.63 -51.79
N LEU A 10 90.23 -31.76 -51.92
CA LEU A 10 91.05 -32.58 -51.03
C LEU A 10 91.13 -32.00 -49.62
N ILE A 11 91.27 -30.68 -49.48
CA ILE A 11 91.24 -30.00 -48.19
C ILE A 11 89.84 -30.13 -47.55
N LEU A 12 88.77 -30.00 -48.34
CA LEU A 12 87.40 -30.16 -47.88
C LEU A 12 87.07 -31.62 -47.48
N ALA A 13 87.64 -32.60 -48.20
CA ALA A 13 87.52 -34.02 -47.88
C ALA A 13 88.30 -34.39 -46.61
N ILE A 14 89.51 -33.86 -46.42
CA ILE A 14 90.30 -34.06 -45.20
C ILE A 14 89.61 -33.39 -44.01
N ALA A 15 89.05 -32.18 -44.17
CA ALA A 15 88.27 -31.51 -43.13
C ALA A 15 86.98 -32.27 -42.78
N SER A 16 86.31 -32.86 -43.77
CA SER A 16 85.11 -33.70 -43.58
C SER A 16 85.41 -35.04 -42.87
N LEU A 17 86.51 -35.70 -43.24
CA LEU A 17 86.94 -36.98 -42.64
C LEU A 17 87.55 -36.84 -41.24
N THR A 18 88.18 -35.69 -40.92
CA THR A 18 88.78 -35.45 -39.60
C THR A 18 87.79 -34.87 -38.58
N VAL A 19 86.74 -34.16 -39.03
CA VAL A 19 85.81 -33.45 -38.14
C VAL A 19 84.39 -34.04 -38.14
N GLY A 20 83.99 -34.79 -39.18
CA GLY A 20 82.64 -35.36 -39.34
C GLY A 20 82.14 -36.29 -38.21
N PRO A 21 82.93 -37.29 -37.74
CA PRO A 21 82.49 -38.19 -36.68
C PRO A 21 82.34 -37.48 -35.32
N ARG A 22 83.19 -36.48 -35.05
CA ARG A 22 83.17 -35.71 -33.80
C ARG A 22 82.02 -34.69 -33.78
N VAL A 23 81.67 -34.10 -34.92
CA VAL A 23 80.52 -33.19 -35.04
C VAL A 23 79.19 -33.94 -34.97
N ALA A 24 79.07 -35.12 -35.59
CA ALA A 24 77.86 -35.93 -35.49
C ALA A 24 77.60 -36.40 -34.04
N LEU A 25 78.63 -36.86 -33.33
CA LEU A 25 78.53 -37.23 -31.92
C LEU A 25 78.29 -36.01 -31.01
N PHE A 26 78.81 -34.83 -31.36
CA PHE A 26 78.54 -33.59 -30.64
C PHE A 26 77.10 -33.13 -30.83
N VAL A 27 76.59 -33.14 -32.07
CA VAL A 27 75.21 -32.79 -32.41
C VAL A 27 74.22 -33.77 -31.80
N ASP A 28 74.51 -35.07 -31.79
CA ASP A 28 73.67 -36.08 -31.14
C ASP A 28 73.71 -35.97 -29.60
N ARG A 29 74.88 -35.68 -28.99
CA ARG A 29 74.94 -35.35 -27.55
C ARG A 29 74.22 -34.04 -27.21
N TRP A 30 74.30 -33.05 -28.10
CA TRP A 30 73.64 -31.76 -27.93
C TRP A 30 72.13 -31.88 -28.09
N MET A 31 71.63 -32.62 -29.08
CA MET A 31 70.21 -32.97 -29.24
C MET A 31 69.70 -33.81 -28.08
N ARG A 32 70.46 -34.79 -27.57
CA ARG A 32 70.06 -35.55 -26.37
C ARG A 32 70.02 -34.68 -25.11
N ARG A 33 70.92 -33.69 -24.97
CA ARG A 33 70.84 -32.68 -23.89
C ARG A 33 69.67 -31.71 -24.09
N ALA A 34 69.42 -31.23 -25.30
CA ALA A 34 68.31 -30.35 -25.64
C ALA A 34 66.96 -31.06 -25.43
N ASN A 35 66.83 -32.34 -25.83
CA ASN A 35 65.65 -33.15 -25.59
C ASN A 35 65.44 -33.45 -24.10
N ARG A 36 66.51 -33.67 -23.32
CA ARG A 36 66.41 -33.79 -21.85
C ARG A 36 66.03 -32.47 -21.18
N ALA A 37 66.57 -31.35 -21.65
CA ALA A 37 66.21 -30.01 -21.18
C ALA A 37 64.75 -29.65 -21.52
N ASN A 38 64.29 -29.98 -22.72
CA ASN A 38 62.89 -29.82 -23.15
C ASN A 38 61.94 -30.75 -22.40
N ALA A 39 62.34 -32.01 -22.12
CA ALA A 39 61.55 -32.93 -21.30
C ALA A 39 61.45 -32.47 -19.84
N MET A 40 62.52 -31.92 -19.27
CA MET A 40 62.50 -31.31 -17.93
C MET A 40 61.66 -30.02 -17.91
N ALA A 41 61.73 -29.19 -18.96
CA ALA A 41 60.89 -28.00 -19.09
C ALA A 41 59.41 -28.38 -19.27
N ALA A 42 59.10 -29.45 -20.00
CA ALA A 42 57.75 -29.98 -20.16
C ALA A 42 57.19 -30.53 -18.83
N ARG A 43 58.00 -31.26 -18.05
CA ARG A 43 57.61 -31.74 -16.71
C ARG A 43 57.32 -30.59 -15.75
N ARG A 44 58.18 -29.55 -15.72
CA ARG A 44 57.94 -28.35 -14.90
C ARG A 44 56.66 -27.64 -15.31
N ARG A 45 56.38 -27.49 -16.63
CA ARG A 45 55.12 -26.92 -17.12
C ARG A 45 53.90 -27.75 -16.71
N ALA A 46 54.00 -29.08 -16.73
CA ALA A 46 52.93 -29.97 -16.29
C ALA A 46 52.71 -29.88 -14.76
N GLU A 47 53.78 -29.79 -13.97
CA GLU A 47 53.71 -29.57 -12.52
C GLU A 47 53.08 -28.22 -12.17
N TYR A 48 53.50 -27.13 -12.83
CA TYR A 48 52.88 -25.81 -12.67
C TYR A 48 51.40 -25.82 -13.10
N ALA A 49 51.06 -26.46 -14.22
CA ALA A 49 49.67 -26.58 -14.65
C ALA A 49 48.82 -27.38 -13.65
N ALA A 50 49.37 -28.44 -13.06
CA ALA A 50 48.70 -29.22 -12.01
C ALA A 50 48.54 -28.44 -10.70
N GLN A 51 49.53 -27.64 -10.30
CA GLN A 51 49.42 -26.74 -9.15
C GLN A 51 48.36 -25.66 -9.39
N MET A 52 48.35 -25.00 -10.55
CA MET A 52 47.33 -24.02 -10.90
C MET A 52 45.93 -24.64 -10.97
N ALA A 53 45.80 -25.88 -11.43
CA ALA A 53 44.53 -26.61 -11.40
C ALA A 53 44.07 -26.90 -9.96
N ALA A 54 44.97 -27.37 -9.09
CA ALA A 54 44.68 -27.64 -7.68
C ALA A 54 44.31 -26.36 -6.90
N GLU A 55 45.00 -25.24 -7.17
CA GLU A 55 44.67 -23.93 -6.58
C GLU A 55 43.32 -23.42 -7.06
N ARG A 56 43.01 -23.55 -8.36
CA ARG A 56 41.69 -23.22 -8.91
C ARG A 56 40.59 -24.07 -8.30
N ASP A 57 40.79 -25.37 -8.16
CA ASP A 57 39.81 -26.28 -7.54
C ASP A 57 39.61 -25.97 -6.06
N ALA A 58 40.67 -25.66 -5.32
CA ALA A 58 40.58 -25.21 -3.93
C ALA A 58 39.83 -23.87 -3.81
N MET A 59 40.09 -22.92 -4.70
CA MET A 59 39.39 -21.64 -4.76
C MET A 59 37.90 -21.83 -5.10
N LEU A 60 37.57 -22.64 -6.11
CA LEU A 60 36.20 -22.97 -6.49
C LEU A 60 35.46 -23.70 -5.37
N LYS A 61 36.12 -24.61 -4.65
CA LYS A 61 35.55 -25.30 -3.47
C LYS A 61 35.26 -24.31 -2.33
N ARG A 62 36.17 -23.38 -2.04
CA ARG A 62 35.95 -22.31 -1.05
C ARG A 62 34.80 -21.39 -1.48
N PHE A 63 34.75 -20.99 -2.75
CA PHE A 63 33.66 -20.17 -3.28
C PHE A 63 32.31 -20.88 -3.20
N ARG A 64 32.24 -22.17 -3.60
CA ARG A 64 31.02 -22.97 -3.50
C ARG A 64 30.57 -23.14 -2.05
N THR A 65 31.51 -23.37 -1.13
CA THR A 65 31.22 -23.48 0.30
C THR A 65 30.71 -22.16 0.85
N ALA A 66 31.39 -21.04 0.56
CA ALA A 66 30.98 -19.71 0.97
C ALA A 66 29.60 -19.32 0.39
N SER A 67 29.36 -19.63 -0.90
CA SER A 67 28.07 -19.44 -1.56
C SER A 67 26.96 -20.26 -0.92
N THR A 68 27.24 -21.51 -0.53
CA THR A 68 26.27 -22.36 0.17
C THR A 68 25.95 -21.81 1.55
N VAL A 69 26.97 -21.42 2.33
CA VAL A 69 26.78 -20.82 3.66
C VAL A 69 25.99 -19.51 3.56
N PHE A 70 26.31 -18.66 2.58
CA PHE A 70 25.58 -17.42 2.33
C PHE A 70 24.13 -17.70 1.92
N GLY A 71 23.90 -18.69 1.04
CA GLY A 71 22.57 -19.12 0.64
C GLY A 71 21.73 -19.63 1.81
N VAL A 72 22.30 -20.47 2.68
CA VAL A 72 21.64 -20.94 3.91
C VAL A 72 21.37 -19.78 4.86
N GLY A 73 22.32 -18.85 5.01
CA GLY A 73 22.14 -17.64 5.82
C GLY A 73 20.96 -16.79 5.35
N ILE A 74 20.87 -16.52 4.04
CA ILE A 74 19.72 -15.80 3.44
C ILE A 74 18.42 -16.55 3.68
N LEU A 75 18.42 -17.88 3.49
CA LEU A 75 17.23 -18.69 3.72
C LEU A 75 16.74 -18.60 5.16
N LEU A 76 17.64 -18.69 6.15
CA LEU A 76 17.30 -18.55 7.56
C LEU A 76 16.74 -17.16 7.87
N VAL A 77 17.33 -16.11 7.30
CA VAL A 77 16.82 -14.73 7.45
C VAL A 77 15.42 -14.61 6.85
N LEU A 78 15.15 -15.19 5.67
CA LEU A 78 13.83 -15.17 5.05
C LEU A 78 12.79 -15.94 5.86
N VAL A 79 13.15 -17.13 6.37
CA VAL A 79 12.28 -17.93 7.24
C VAL A 79 11.95 -17.15 8.51
N TYR A 80 12.91 -16.49 9.12
CA TYR A 80 12.65 -15.62 10.27
C TYR A 80 11.76 -14.44 9.89
N ALA A 81 12.12 -13.69 8.83
CA ALA A 81 11.43 -12.47 8.43
C ALA A 81 9.96 -12.70 8.05
N LEU A 82 9.64 -13.82 7.39
CA LEU A 82 8.29 -14.15 6.91
C LEU A 82 7.53 -15.09 7.86
N GLY A 83 8.21 -15.96 8.58
CA GLY A 83 7.60 -16.95 9.47
C GLY A 83 7.47 -16.49 10.92
N PHE A 84 8.51 -15.84 11.46
CA PHE A 84 8.67 -15.66 12.91
C PHE A 84 8.73 -14.21 13.37
N ARG A 85 8.96 -13.23 12.47
CA ARG A 85 8.93 -11.80 12.84
C ARG A 85 7.61 -11.48 13.56
N PRO A 86 7.63 -10.84 14.74
CA PRO A 86 6.39 -10.49 15.44
C PRO A 86 5.45 -9.68 14.55
N ILE A 87 4.14 -9.94 14.69
CA ILE A 87 3.07 -9.18 14.06
C ILE A 87 2.28 -8.54 15.19
N ALA A 88 2.15 -7.21 15.17
CA ALA A 88 1.38 -6.48 16.18
C ALA A 88 -0.10 -6.88 16.18
N THR A 89 -0.65 -7.12 14.98
CA THR A 89 -2.04 -7.46 14.74
C THR A 89 -2.14 -8.85 14.10
N PRO A 90 -2.16 -9.95 14.89
CA PRO A 90 -2.19 -11.30 14.35
C PRO A 90 -3.50 -11.58 13.60
N PRO A 91 -3.46 -12.30 12.47
CA PRO A 91 -4.65 -12.57 11.69
C PRO A 91 -5.61 -13.54 12.40
N GLN A 92 -6.91 -13.22 12.36
CA GLN A 92 -7.99 -14.06 12.85
C GLN A 92 -8.74 -14.69 11.68
N ALA A 93 -9.17 -15.95 11.85
CA ALA A 93 -9.98 -16.62 10.85
C ALA A 93 -11.36 -15.95 10.73
N TYR A 94 -11.83 -15.79 9.50
CA TYR A 94 -13.14 -15.21 9.23
C TYR A 94 -13.84 -15.97 8.10
N LYS A 95 -15.15 -15.79 7.98
CA LYS A 95 -15.91 -16.31 6.84
C LYS A 95 -15.84 -15.29 5.70
N ALA A 96 -15.29 -15.69 4.55
CA ALA A 96 -15.28 -14.87 3.35
C ALA A 96 -16.72 -14.38 3.03
N PRO A 97 -16.95 -13.05 2.90
CA PRO A 97 -18.26 -12.53 2.53
C PRO A 97 -18.68 -13.02 1.15
N ASP A 98 -19.97 -13.28 0.96
CA ASP A 98 -20.51 -13.59 -0.37
C ASP A 98 -20.30 -12.40 -1.32
N LEU A 99 -20.35 -12.65 -2.63
CA LEU A 99 -20.40 -11.60 -3.64
C LEU A 99 -21.84 -11.54 -4.16
N ARG A 100 -22.47 -10.37 -4.10
CA ARG A 100 -23.81 -10.20 -4.63
C ARG A 100 -23.82 -10.34 -6.15
N GLN A 101 -24.98 -10.69 -6.70
CA GLN A 101 -25.17 -10.71 -8.15
C GLN A 101 -25.17 -9.28 -8.72
N GLU A 102 -24.89 -9.16 -10.02
CA GLU A 102 -24.99 -7.88 -10.72
C GLU A 102 -26.39 -7.28 -10.56
N THR A 103 -26.44 -5.96 -10.38
CA THR A 103 -27.64 -5.26 -9.92
C THR A 103 -28.41 -4.59 -11.05
N GLY A 104 -27.88 -4.61 -12.27
CA GLY A 104 -28.45 -3.88 -13.41
C GLY A 104 -28.30 -2.36 -13.33
N ALA A 105 -27.53 -1.85 -12.36
CA ALA A 105 -27.26 -0.43 -12.20
C ALA A 105 -26.59 0.18 -13.44
N MET A 106 -26.90 1.46 -13.70
CA MET A 106 -26.32 2.20 -14.82
C MET A 106 -24.80 2.28 -14.64
N GLN A 107 -24.04 1.89 -15.67
CA GLN A 107 -22.59 1.99 -15.66
C GLN A 107 -22.17 3.40 -16.09
N THR A 108 -21.46 4.10 -15.22
CA THR A 108 -20.95 5.45 -15.45
C THR A 108 -19.43 5.45 -15.35
N ALA A 109 -18.75 5.87 -16.41
CA ALA A 109 -17.30 6.01 -16.36
C ALA A 109 -16.92 7.34 -15.67
N VAL A 110 -15.95 7.28 -14.77
CA VAL A 110 -15.29 8.47 -14.24
C VAL A 110 -14.60 9.20 -15.38
N SER A 111 -14.81 10.51 -15.47
CA SER A 111 -14.29 11.30 -16.58
C SER A 111 -12.76 11.33 -16.57
N THR A 112 -12.19 11.02 -17.73
CA THR A 112 -10.76 11.18 -17.99
C THR A 112 -10.41 12.53 -18.58
N ASP A 113 -11.41 13.36 -18.92
CA ASP A 113 -11.20 14.70 -19.47
C ASP A 113 -10.58 15.61 -18.40
N ARG A 114 -9.40 16.14 -18.72
CA ARG A 114 -8.68 17.07 -17.85
C ARG A 114 -9.51 18.31 -17.50
N LYS A 115 -10.43 18.75 -18.37
CA LYS A 115 -11.32 19.90 -18.09
C LYS A 115 -12.34 19.64 -16.99
N THR A 116 -12.60 18.37 -16.69
CA THR A 116 -13.52 17.96 -15.61
C THR A 116 -12.80 17.60 -14.33
N ARG A 117 -11.46 17.51 -14.36
CA ARG A 117 -10.64 17.29 -13.18
C ARG A 117 -10.42 18.60 -12.45
N LEU A 118 -10.40 18.50 -11.13
CA LEU A 118 -10.10 19.62 -10.27
C LEU A 118 -8.69 19.41 -9.71
N GLU A 119 -7.73 20.10 -10.32
CA GLU A 119 -6.32 20.03 -9.96
C GLU A 119 -6.10 20.68 -8.59
N LEU A 120 -5.41 20.01 -7.67
CA LEU A 120 -5.09 20.55 -6.35
C LEU A 120 -3.67 21.15 -6.31
N GLY A 121 -2.98 21.25 -7.44
CA GLY A 121 -1.66 21.86 -7.52
C GLY A 121 -0.57 20.96 -6.93
N GLU A 122 0.07 21.40 -5.85
CA GLU A 122 1.18 20.66 -5.20
C GLU A 122 0.70 19.59 -4.20
N TYR A 123 -0.61 19.56 -3.91
CA TYR A 123 -1.18 18.58 -2.98
C TYR A 123 -1.25 17.19 -3.59
N GLN A 124 -1.19 16.19 -2.72
CA GLN A 124 -1.31 14.77 -3.00
C GLN A 124 -2.23 14.11 -1.97
N GLY A 125 -2.89 13.04 -2.39
CA GLY A 125 -3.84 12.29 -1.58
C GLY A 125 -5.11 13.08 -1.29
N VAL A 126 -6.26 12.45 -1.50
CA VAL A 126 -7.54 13.03 -1.12
C VAL A 126 -8.33 12.01 -0.31
N ASP A 127 -8.30 12.18 1.01
CA ASP A 127 -8.89 11.21 1.95
C ASP A 127 -10.35 11.55 2.30
N CYS A 128 -10.78 12.81 2.12
CA CYS A 128 -12.15 13.23 2.37
C CYS A 128 -12.54 14.41 1.49
N ILE A 129 -13.78 14.44 1.00
CA ILE A 129 -14.36 15.55 0.23
C ILE A 129 -15.72 15.91 0.84
N ARG A 130 -16.00 17.21 0.98
CA ARG A 130 -17.32 17.72 1.37
C ARG A 130 -17.67 18.93 0.51
N ALA A 131 -18.95 19.10 0.25
CA ALA A 131 -19.48 20.30 -0.38
C ALA A 131 -20.21 21.17 0.65
N LYS A 132 -20.00 22.48 0.57
CA LYS A 132 -20.70 23.45 1.40
C LYS A 132 -20.76 24.79 0.68
N ASP A 133 -21.93 25.44 0.69
CA ASP A 133 -22.15 26.78 0.12
C ASP A 133 -21.67 26.92 -1.34
N GLY A 134 -21.88 25.87 -2.15
CA GLY A 134 -21.46 25.83 -3.56
C GLY A 134 -19.96 25.63 -3.79
N LEU A 135 -19.18 25.39 -2.73
CA LEU A 135 -17.75 25.14 -2.79
C LEU A 135 -17.42 23.69 -2.41
N LEU A 136 -16.32 23.19 -2.96
CA LEU A 136 -15.74 21.91 -2.61
C LEU A 136 -14.60 22.10 -1.61
N TYR A 137 -14.53 21.17 -0.66
CA TYR A 137 -13.48 21.08 0.33
C TYR A 137 -12.87 19.69 0.27
N ALA A 138 -11.55 19.61 0.27
CA ALA A 138 -10.81 18.36 0.21
C ALA A 138 -9.75 18.33 1.31
N ALA A 139 -9.67 17.21 2.03
CA ALA A 139 -8.53 16.92 2.88
C ALA A 139 -7.41 16.37 1.99
N ALA A 140 -6.32 17.12 1.87
CA ALA A 140 -5.16 16.73 1.08
C ALA A 140 -3.86 16.99 1.84
N TRP A 141 -2.73 16.52 1.35
CA TRP A 141 -1.45 16.71 2.04
C TRP A 141 -0.30 16.99 1.08
N ASN A 142 0.81 17.47 1.64
CA ASN A 142 2.06 17.62 0.90
C ASN A 142 3.13 16.65 1.44
N GLY A 143 3.87 15.99 0.55
CA GLY A 143 5.12 15.32 0.92
C GLY A 143 5.03 13.95 1.62
N ALA A 144 6.03 13.67 2.46
CA ALA A 144 6.55 12.32 2.72
C ALA A 144 5.81 11.50 3.82
N ALA A 145 6.48 10.45 4.33
CA ALA A 145 5.98 9.56 5.38
C ALA A 145 5.32 10.28 6.57
N LEU A 146 4.34 9.64 7.22
CA LEU A 146 3.47 10.22 8.25
C LEU A 146 4.20 11.11 9.28
N LYS A 147 5.40 10.72 9.72
CA LYS A 147 6.22 11.48 10.69
C LYS A 147 6.53 12.93 10.28
N LYS A 148 6.52 13.24 8.99
CA LYS A 148 6.80 14.57 8.43
C LYS A 148 5.64 15.12 7.58
N ARG A 149 4.47 14.47 7.67
CA ARG A 149 3.31 14.85 6.87
C ARG A 149 2.62 16.05 7.51
N THR A 150 2.21 16.98 6.67
CA THR A 150 1.24 18.03 6.99
C THR A 150 0.07 17.87 6.04
N SER A 151 -1.15 17.90 6.59
CA SER A 151 -2.38 17.86 5.83
C SER A 151 -3.08 19.20 5.87
N ASP A 152 -3.62 19.60 4.74
CA ASP A 152 -4.39 20.81 4.56
C ASP A 152 -5.84 20.48 4.21
N LEU A 153 -6.76 21.23 4.80
CA LEU A 153 -8.11 21.34 4.30
C LEU A 153 -8.10 22.40 3.18
N VAL A 154 -8.29 21.95 1.95
CA VAL A 154 -8.22 22.77 0.75
C VAL A 154 -9.62 23.07 0.26
N ARG A 155 -9.95 24.36 0.11
CA ARG A 155 -11.18 24.83 -0.50
C ARG A 155 -10.95 25.15 -1.96
N THR A 156 -11.90 24.83 -2.82
CA THR A 156 -11.82 25.09 -4.25
C THR A 156 -13.18 25.35 -4.91
N ASP A 157 -13.17 26.23 -5.92
CA ASP A 157 -14.28 26.57 -6.80
C ASP A 157 -14.11 25.97 -8.22
N GLY A 158 -13.07 25.15 -8.44
CA GLY A 158 -12.70 24.61 -9.74
C GLY A 158 -11.74 25.48 -10.57
N GLY A 159 -11.51 26.74 -10.19
CA GLY A 159 -10.52 27.63 -10.81
C GLY A 159 -9.35 27.97 -9.88
N HIS A 160 -9.61 28.04 -8.58
CA HIS A 160 -8.62 28.34 -7.54
C HIS A 160 -8.74 27.36 -6.37
N ALA A 161 -7.61 27.08 -5.73
CA ALA A 161 -7.53 26.28 -4.52
C ALA A 161 -6.82 27.09 -3.43
N ALA A 162 -7.32 27.02 -2.20
CA ALA A 162 -6.72 27.67 -1.04
C ALA A 162 -6.80 26.77 0.19
N ALA A 163 -5.69 26.61 0.90
CA ALA A 163 -5.70 25.99 2.23
C ALA A 163 -6.44 26.92 3.20
N ILE A 164 -7.41 26.37 3.93
CA ILE A 164 -8.13 27.10 4.98
C ILE A 164 -7.70 26.67 6.39
N LEU A 165 -7.11 25.49 6.49
CA LEU A 165 -6.60 24.94 7.74
C LEU A 165 -5.46 23.97 7.42
N SER A 166 -4.43 23.96 8.27
CA SER A 166 -3.33 22.98 8.23
C SER A 166 -3.25 22.24 9.56
N VAL A 167 -2.99 20.94 9.50
CA VAL A 167 -2.79 20.07 10.66
C VAL A 167 -1.55 19.21 10.48
N GLU A 168 -0.84 18.93 11.57
CA GLU A 168 0.24 17.95 11.56
C GLU A 168 -0.30 16.54 11.36
N GLY A 169 0.46 15.67 10.68
CA GLY A 169 0.03 14.31 10.39
C GLY A 169 -0.98 14.25 9.24
N GLU A 170 -1.87 13.27 9.31
CA GLU A 170 -2.86 12.95 8.27
C GLU A 170 -4.26 13.41 8.70
N LEU A 171 -4.89 14.24 7.87
CA LEU A 171 -6.30 14.62 7.99
C LEU A 171 -7.16 13.54 7.30
N THR A 172 -7.71 12.62 8.09
CA THR A 172 -8.38 11.42 7.56
C THR A 172 -9.84 11.66 7.18
N GLY A 173 -10.49 12.65 7.80
CA GLY A 173 -11.90 12.97 7.56
C GLY A 173 -12.29 14.27 8.22
N PHE A 174 -13.29 14.96 7.66
CA PHE A 174 -13.85 16.18 8.25
C PHE A 174 -15.34 16.35 7.92
N ALA A 175 -16.04 17.08 8.78
CA ALA A 175 -17.43 17.45 8.62
C ALA A 175 -17.70 18.85 9.19
N PHE A 176 -18.62 19.59 8.58
CA PHE A 176 -19.05 20.88 9.10
C PHE A 176 -20.22 20.71 10.07
N ASP A 177 -20.21 21.46 11.16
CA ASP A 177 -21.41 21.61 11.99
C ASP A 177 -22.30 22.78 11.51
N ALA A 178 -23.46 22.92 12.14
CA ALA A 178 -24.43 23.96 11.81
C ALA A 178 -23.92 25.40 12.05
N ALA A 179 -22.93 25.58 12.95
CA ALA A 179 -22.28 26.87 13.17
C ALA A 179 -21.19 27.15 12.12
N GLY A 180 -20.79 26.13 11.36
CA GLY A 180 -19.73 26.20 10.38
C GLY A 180 -18.34 25.91 10.93
N ASP A 181 -18.24 25.45 12.18
CA ASP A 181 -17.00 24.88 12.69
C ASP A 181 -16.72 23.55 11.97
N VAL A 182 -15.44 23.17 11.93
CA VAL A 182 -15.00 21.95 11.28
C VAL A 182 -14.63 20.93 12.34
N TRP A 183 -15.33 19.79 12.34
CA TRP A 183 -14.92 18.61 13.08
C TRP A 183 -14.02 17.76 12.19
N LEU A 184 -12.89 17.32 12.72
CA LEU A 184 -11.90 16.61 11.92
C LEU A 184 -11.25 15.46 12.68
N THR A 185 -10.85 14.44 11.94
CA THR A 185 -10.06 13.32 12.45
C THR A 185 -8.62 13.49 11.99
N GLN A 186 -7.71 13.52 12.96
CA GLN A 186 -6.29 13.71 12.76
C GLN A 186 -5.55 12.44 13.19
N LEU A 187 -4.64 11.98 12.36
CA LEU A 187 -3.84 10.79 12.63
C LEU A 187 -2.36 11.15 12.63
N THR A 188 -1.68 10.84 13.72
CA THR A 188 -0.23 11.01 13.86
C THR A 188 0.41 9.68 14.24
N THR A 189 1.74 9.64 14.32
CA THR A 189 2.45 8.49 14.87
C THR A 189 2.11 8.19 16.34
N ALA A 190 1.52 9.14 17.07
CA ALA A 190 1.11 8.95 18.46
C ALA A 190 -0.30 8.34 18.60
N GLY A 191 -1.08 8.29 17.52
CA GLY A 191 -2.47 7.83 17.53
C GLY A 191 -3.41 8.80 16.83
N GLY A 192 -4.69 8.45 16.85
CA GLY A 192 -5.77 9.26 16.31
C GLY A 192 -6.24 10.33 17.29
N THR A 193 -6.88 11.38 16.76
CA THR A 193 -7.52 12.44 17.54
C THR A 193 -8.78 12.91 16.83
N LEU A 194 -9.87 13.09 17.57
CA LEU A 194 -10.98 13.93 17.14
C LEU A 194 -10.69 15.37 17.53
N CYS A 195 -10.68 16.28 16.56
CA CYS A 195 -10.42 17.69 16.76
C CYS A 195 -11.62 18.54 16.31
N ARG A 196 -11.66 19.77 16.81
CA ARG A 196 -12.59 20.82 16.34
C ARG A 196 -11.77 22.05 15.95
N ALA A 197 -11.94 22.51 14.72
CA ALA A 197 -11.40 23.78 14.27
C ALA A 197 -12.49 24.84 14.29
N LYS A 198 -12.25 25.91 15.06
CA LYS A 198 -13.11 27.09 15.09
C LYS A 198 -12.44 28.20 14.29
N HIS A 199 -13.22 28.87 13.46
CA HIS A 199 -12.77 30.09 12.81
C HIS A 199 -13.19 31.27 13.67
N ASP A 200 -12.22 32.00 14.20
CA ASP A 200 -12.45 33.29 14.86
C ASP A 200 -11.79 34.42 14.07
N SER A 201 -11.90 35.65 14.58
CA SER A 201 -11.36 36.85 13.94
C SER A 201 -9.83 36.86 13.81
N TRP A 202 -9.12 35.92 14.44
CA TRP A 202 -7.65 35.82 14.49
C TRP A 202 -7.10 34.64 13.69
N GLY A 203 -7.95 33.70 13.27
CA GLY A 203 -7.57 32.57 12.42
C GLY A 203 -8.36 31.31 12.73
N ALA A 204 -7.91 30.17 12.20
CA ALA A 204 -8.42 28.87 12.57
C ALA A 204 -7.63 28.29 13.75
N ALA A 205 -8.30 28.02 14.87
CA ALA A 205 -7.70 27.34 16.02
C ALA A 205 -8.21 25.89 16.08
N VAL A 206 -7.29 24.93 16.09
CA VAL A 206 -7.61 23.49 16.19
C VAL A 206 -7.48 23.03 17.64
N GLU A 207 -8.60 22.63 18.23
CA GLU A 207 -8.68 22.04 19.56
C GLU A 207 -8.74 20.51 19.46
N GLN A 208 -7.88 19.81 20.20
CA GLN A 208 -8.00 18.36 20.37
C GLN A 208 -9.10 18.05 21.38
N VAL A 209 -10.12 17.30 20.95
CA VAL A 209 -11.33 17.04 21.75
C VAL A 209 -11.30 15.65 22.36
N VAL A 210 -10.94 14.63 21.57
CA VAL A 210 -10.82 13.24 22.05
C VAL A 210 -9.51 12.66 21.55
N THR A 211 -8.59 12.34 22.46
CA THR A 211 -7.26 11.76 22.17
C THR A 211 -7.11 10.34 22.70
N GLN A 212 -7.94 9.97 23.68
CA GLN A 212 -7.89 8.67 24.36
C GLN A 212 -9.28 8.24 24.81
N LEU A 213 -9.48 6.93 24.92
CA LEU A 213 -10.66 6.29 25.50
C LEU A 213 -10.18 5.30 26.56
N ASP A 214 -10.81 5.32 27.74
CA ASP A 214 -10.47 4.45 28.86
C ASP A 214 -8.97 4.46 29.24
N GLY A 215 -8.31 5.60 29.06
CA GLY A 215 -6.88 5.79 29.32
C GLY A 215 -5.93 5.25 28.24
N ALA A 216 -6.45 4.69 27.14
CA ALA A 216 -5.68 4.25 25.99
C ALA A 216 -5.79 5.27 24.83
N PRO A 217 -4.69 5.58 24.12
CA PRO A 217 -4.74 6.43 22.93
C PRO A 217 -5.74 5.89 21.90
N LEU A 218 -6.41 6.79 21.17
CA LEU A 218 -7.23 6.37 20.04
C LEU A 218 -6.36 5.69 18.98
N GLY A 219 -6.89 4.61 18.41
CA GLY A 219 -6.30 3.91 17.26
C GLY A 219 -6.39 4.72 15.97
N ALA A 220 -6.42 4.04 14.83
CA ALA A 220 -6.48 4.68 13.53
C ALA A 220 -7.87 5.32 13.27
N VAL A 221 -8.04 6.62 13.54
CA VAL A 221 -9.26 7.36 13.16
C VAL A 221 -9.39 7.44 11.64
N SER A 222 -10.61 7.35 11.12
CA SER A 222 -10.86 7.20 9.68
C SER A 222 -11.93 8.12 9.10
N ALA A 223 -12.96 8.48 9.89
CA ALA A 223 -14.07 9.28 9.41
C ALA A 223 -14.75 10.02 10.56
N VAL A 224 -15.45 11.11 10.22
CA VAL A 224 -16.27 11.90 11.13
C VAL A 224 -17.50 12.44 10.41
N GLU A 225 -18.63 12.45 11.10
CA GLU A 225 -19.90 13.01 10.65
C GLU A 225 -20.56 13.82 11.77
N VAL A 226 -21.29 14.88 11.42
CA VAL A 226 -22.01 15.72 12.38
C VAL A 226 -23.49 15.63 12.09
N SER A 227 -24.27 15.20 13.08
CA SER A 227 -25.73 15.15 12.97
C SER A 227 -26.36 16.53 12.99
N PRO A 228 -27.59 16.69 12.47
CA PRO A 228 -28.37 17.91 12.61
C PRO A 228 -28.55 18.38 14.07
N ALA A 229 -28.54 17.44 15.02
CA ALA A 229 -28.61 17.71 16.45
C ALA A 229 -27.26 18.15 17.07
N GLY A 230 -26.18 18.24 16.29
CA GLY A 230 -24.86 18.66 16.74
C GLY A 230 -24.03 17.57 17.43
N LYS A 231 -24.50 16.31 17.45
CA LYS A 231 -23.69 15.16 17.88
C LYS A 231 -22.65 14.81 16.81
N VAL A 232 -21.45 14.46 17.23
CA VAL A 232 -20.31 14.19 16.35
C VAL A 232 -19.98 12.70 16.39
N TYR A 233 -20.23 11.99 15.29
CA TYR A 233 -19.90 10.58 15.16
C TYR A 233 -18.52 10.44 14.54
N PHE A 234 -17.67 9.59 15.08
CA PHE A 234 -16.35 9.34 14.52
C PHE A 234 -15.99 7.85 14.55
N ALA A 235 -15.29 7.42 13.51
CA ALA A 235 -14.86 6.04 13.33
C ALA A 235 -13.37 5.89 13.68
N VAL A 236 -13.09 4.80 14.39
CA VAL A 236 -11.75 4.26 14.60
C VAL A 236 -11.68 2.95 13.82
N ALA A 237 -10.92 2.94 12.72
CA ALA A 237 -10.82 1.81 11.81
C ALA A 237 -10.31 0.54 12.49
N ALA A 238 -9.30 0.68 13.35
CA ALA A 238 -8.72 -0.42 14.11
C ALA A 238 -8.14 0.11 15.44
N ALA A 239 -8.12 -0.75 16.46
CA ALA A 239 -7.57 -0.39 17.77
C ALA A 239 -6.05 -0.14 17.73
N ALA A 240 -5.34 -0.81 16.82
CA ALA A 240 -3.91 -0.59 16.63
C ALA A 240 -3.64 0.80 16.04
N GLY A 241 -2.57 1.45 16.51
CA GLY A 241 -2.09 2.71 15.95
C GLY A 241 -1.61 2.56 14.51
N ALA A 242 -1.61 3.67 13.78
CA ALA A 242 -1.26 3.72 12.37
C ALA A 242 0.11 4.37 12.14
N GLU A 243 1.20 3.69 12.49
CA GLU A 243 2.57 4.22 12.34
C GLU A 243 2.86 4.76 10.92
N ASN A 244 2.21 4.17 9.91
CA ASN A 244 2.37 4.51 8.50
C ASN A 244 1.10 5.08 7.85
N GLY A 245 0.18 5.65 8.64
CA GLY A 245 -1.03 6.32 8.15
C GLY A 245 -2.22 5.40 7.95
N LEU A 246 -3.38 6.00 7.64
CA LEU A 246 -4.68 5.30 7.63
C LEU A 246 -4.71 4.17 6.61
N GLU A 247 -4.16 4.40 5.42
CA GLU A 247 -4.14 3.39 4.35
C GLU A 247 -3.39 2.12 4.78
N SER A 248 -2.28 2.27 5.50
CA SER A 248 -1.54 1.12 6.05
C SER A 248 -2.30 0.43 7.18
N ALA A 249 -3.02 1.18 8.02
CA ALA A 249 -3.82 0.62 9.10
C ALA A 249 -5.01 -0.19 8.56
N LEU A 250 -5.76 0.35 7.60
CA LEU A 250 -6.86 -0.35 6.93
C LEU A 250 -6.39 -1.60 6.19
N ARG A 251 -5.22 -1.56 5.53
CA ARG A 251 -4.65 -2.75 4.86
C ARG A 251 -4.22 -3.82 5.86
N THR A 252 -3.65 -3.41 6.99
CA THR A 252 -3.31 -4.33 8.09
C THR A 252 -4.57 -4.97 8.66
N GLU A 253 -5.60 -4.17 8.91
CA GLU A 253 -6.88 -4.66 9.40
C GLU A 253 -7.56 -5.59 8.40
N LEU A 254 -7.48 -5.31 7.09
CA LEU A 254 -8.04 -6.18 6.06
C LEU A 254 -7.33 -7.55 5.98
N LEU A 255 -6.01 -7.57 6.10
CA LEU A 255 -5.22 -8.80 6.12
C LEU A 255 -5.42 -9.59 7.42
N ALA A 256 -5.51 -8.88 8.55
CA ALA A 256 -5.64 -9.50 9.86
C ALA A 256 -7.08 -9.93 10.16
N HIS A 257 -8.06 -9.13 9.74
CA HIS A 257 -9.49 -9.30 9.97
C HIS A 257 -9.80 -9.42 11.48
N THR A 258 -9.39 -8.41 12.26
CA THR A 258 -9.50 -8.47 13.72
C THR A 258 -10.82 -8.00 14.27
N ALA A 259 -11.60 -7.25 13.48
CA ALA A 259 -12.88 -6.69 13.88
C ALA A 259 -12.77 -5.77 15.11
N THR A 260 -11.63 -5.07 15.25
CA THR A 260 -11.39 -4.14 16.38
C THR A 260 -11.90 -2.72 16.12
N GLY A 261 -12.41 -2.44 14.92
CA GLY A 261 -12.95 -1.14 14.57
C GLY A 261 -14.22 -0.81 15.37
N CYS A 262 -14.33 0.47 15.70
CA CYS A 262 -15.42 1.01 16.51
C CYS A 262 -15.89 2.36 15.96
N VAL A 263 -17.15 2.68 16.24
CA VAL A 263 -17.77 3.98 15.99
C VAL A 263 -18.24 4.55 17.31
N TYR A 264 -17.89 5.80 17.55
CA TYR A 264 -18.22 6.53 18.75
C TYR A 264 -19.03 7.77 18.41
N VAL A 265 -19.76 8.27 19.39
CA VAL A 265 -20.41 9.57 19.33
C VAL A 265 -19.86 10.43 20.46
N TYR A 266 -19.47 11.65 20.11
CA TYR A 266 -19.16 12.72 21.02
C TYR A 266 -20.33 13.68 21.11
N ASP A 267 -20.74 14.00 22.33
CA ASP A 267 -21.69 15.07 22.61
C ASP A 267 -20.95 16.35 23.03
N PRO A 268 -20.92 17.40 22.20
CA PRO A 268 -20.28 18.65 22.57
C PRO A 268 -20.91 19.35 23.79
N ALA A 269 -22.20 19.13 24.06
CA ALA A 269 -22.90 19.75 25.18
C ALA A 269 -22.55 19.06 26.51
N ALA A 270 -22.61 17.73 26.54
CA ALA A 270 -22.29 16.94 27.73
C ALA A 270 -20.79 16.66 27.90
N ARG A 271 -19.99 16.85 26.84
CA ARG A 271 -18.57 16.48 26.73
C ARG A 271 -18.34 15.00 27.04
N THR A 272 -19.26 14.15 26.58
CA THR A 272 -19.19 12.70 26.75
C THR A 272 -18.86 12.02 25.42
N VAL A 273 -18.16 10.89 25.51
CA VAL A 273 -17.97 9.97 24.39
C VAL A 273 -18.63 8.65 24.74
N GLU A 274 -19.44 8.12 23.83
CA GLU A 274 -20.10 6.83 24.00
C GLU A 274 -19.87 5.97 22.74
N LYS A 275 -19.77 4.65 22.92
CA LYS A 275 -19.65 3.73 21.79
C LYS A 275 -21.02 3.47 21.19
N VAL A 276 -21.11 3.63 19.87
CA VAL A 276 -22.31 3.36 19.09
C VAL A 276 -22.28 1.93 18.57
N LEU A 277 -21.17 1.56 17.91
CA LEU A 277 -20.98 0.27 17.25
C LEU A 277 -19.55 -0.22 17.43
N GLY A 278 -19.37 -1.47 17.84
CA GLY A 278 -18.08 -2.17 17.84
C GLY A 278 -18.08 -3.40 16.93
N GLY A 279 -16.94 -4.06 16.79
CA GLY A 279 -16.83 -5.31 16.03
C GLY A 279 -16.70 -5.12 14.53
N VAL A 280 -16.33 -3.93 14.05
CA VAL A 280 -16.24 -3.62 12.62
C VAL A 280 -14.85 -3.99 12.11
N ALA A 281 -14.75 -4.75 11.02
CA ALA A 281 -13.46 -5.15 10.44
C ALA A 281 -12.89 -4.04 9.54
N GLY A 282 -12.44 -2.93 10.15
CA GLY A 282 -12.00 -1.74 9.43
C GLY A 282 -13.15 -0.77 9.19
N ALA A 283 -13.57 -0.05 10.23
CA ALA A 283 -14.56 1.01 10.11
C ALA A 283 -13.98 2.16 9.26
N ALA A 284 -14.30 2.21 7.96
CA ALA A 284 -13.58 3.04 6.99
C ALA A 284 -14.26 4.36 6.65
N GLY A 285 -15.57 4.46 6.84
CA GLY A 285 -16.39 5.58 6.42
C GLY A 285 -17.72 5.63 7.14
N LEU A 286 -18.26 6.84 7.28
CA LEU A 286 -19.51 7.14 7.93
C LEU A 286 -20.38 8.01 7.02
N ALA A 287 -21.69 7.83 7.08
CA ALA A 287 -22.67 8.77 6.54
C ALA A 287 -23.92 8.75 7.42
N LEU A 288 -24.57 9.89 7.59
CA LEU A 288 -25.88 9.97 8.26
C LEU A 288 -26.99 10.06 7.22
N SER A 289 -28.15 9.47 7.51
CA SER A 289 -29.36 9.78 6.76
C SER A 289 -29.67 11.29 6.85
N PRO A 290 -30.38 11.88 5.88
CA PRO A 290 -30.68 13.33 5.87
C PRO A 290 -31.39 13.83 7.14
N ASP A 291 -32.21 12.99 7.78
CA ASP A 291 -32.90 13.26 9.04
C ASP A 291 -32.02 13.01 10.29
N GLY A 292 -30.82 12.45 10.12
CA GLY A 292 -29.88 12.11 11.19
C GLY A 292 -30.26 10.90 12.04
N SER A 293 -31.30 10.15 11.67
CA SER A 293 -31.81 9.02 12.48
C SER A 293 -30.99 7.75 12.30
N THR A 294 -30.41 7.53 11.12
CA THR A 294 -29.66 6.34 10.76
C THR A 294 -28.21 6.69 10.47
N LEU A 295 -27.28 5.99 11.13
CA LEU A 295 -25.85 6.04 10.85
C LEU A 295 -25.46 4.84 9.99
N TYR A 296 -24.90 5.13 8.82
CA TYR A 296 -24.31 4.15 7.93
C TYR A 296 -22.82 4.03 8.21
N VAL A 297 -22.33 2.79 8.34
CA VAL A 297 -20.94 2.49 8.65
C VAL A 297 -20.41 1.51 7.61
N SER A 298 -19.33 1.87 6.92
CA SER A 298 -18.67 0.92 6.03
C SER A 298 -17.77 -0.03 6.82
N ASP A 299 -17.97 -1.32 6.60
CA ASP A 299 -17.14 -2.39 7.12
C ASP A 299 -16.30 -2.95 5.97
N LEU A 300 -15.04 -2.54 5.97
CA LEU A 300 -14.08 -2.86 4.93
C LEU A 300 -13.95 -4.37 4.76
N GLY A 301 -13.59 -5.09 5.83
CA GLY A 301 -13.29 -6.52 5.82
C GLY A 301 -14.53 -7.40 5.64
N SER A 302 -15.68 -6.98 6.16
CA SER A 302 -16.95 -7.71 5.98
C SER A 302 -17.63 -7.42 4.64
N ARG A 303 -17.12 -6.46 3.86
CA ARG A 303 -17.69 -5.99 2.57
C ARG A 303 -19.19 -5.68 2.67
N CYS A 304 -19.55 -4.89 3.65
CA CYS A 304 -20.93 -4.46 3.86
C CYS A 304 -21.03 -3.06 4.44
N ILE A 305 -22.22 -2.49 4.36
CA ILE A 305 -22.62 -1.27 5.04
C ILE A 305 -23.60 -1.66 6.16
N TRP A 306 -23.25 -1.34 7.39
CA TRP A 306 -24.15 -1.43 8.54
C TRP A 306 -25.05 -0.21 8.56
N ALA A 307 -26.35 -0.41 8.81
CA ALA A 307 -27.26 0.68 9.20
C ALA A 307 -27.61 0.50 10.66
N VAL A 308 -27.34 1.53 11.46
CA VAL A 308 -27.65 1.54 12.89
C VAL A 308 -28.46 2.77 13.24
N ASP A 309 -29.36 2.65 14.21
CA ASP A 309 -29.99 3.82 14.82
C ASP A 309 -28.88 4.69 15.45
N ALA A 310 -28.83 5.97 15.06
CA ALA A 310 -27.82 6.91 15.53
C ALA A 310 -27.88 7.13 17.07
N ALA A 311 -29.06 6.92 17.68
CA ALA A 311 -29.25 6.98 19.12
C ALA A 311 -28.85 5.68 19.85
N ALA A 312 -28.63 4.57 19.14
CA ALA A 312 -28.24 3.31 19.76
C ALA A 312 -26.82 3.35 20.33
N ARG A 313 -26.57 2.53 21.36
CA ARG A 313 -25.28 2.42 22.03
C ARG A 313 -24.90 0.97 22.22
N GLU A 314 -23.60 0.71 22.25
CA GLU A 314 -23.01 -0.61 22.49
C GLU A 314 -23.53 -1.71 21.53
N LEU A 315 -23.84 -1.34 20.28
CA LEU A 315 -24.13 -2.33 19.25
C LEU A 315 -22.85 -3.09 18.87
N THR A 316 -23.03 -4.30 18.35
CA THR A 316 -21.94 -5.09 17.76
C THR A 316 -22.31 -5.44 16.32
N ALA A 317 -21.39 -5.23 15.39
CA ALA A 317 -21.55 -5.58 13.98
C ALA A 317 -21.93 -7.07 13.82
N GLY A 318 -22.95 -7.36 13.02
CA GLY A 318 -23.52 -8.71 12.86
C GLY A 318 -24.25 -9.25 14.10
N GLY A 319 -24.33 -8.48 15.19
CA GLY A 319 -25.03 -8.81 16.41
C GLY A 319 -26.53 -8.47 16.35
N ARG A 320 -27.21 -8.65 17.49
CA ARG A 320 -28.64 -8.35 17.60
C ARG A 320 -28.91 -6.86 17.38
N GLY A 321 -29.84 -6.54 16.49
CA GLY A 321 -30.20 -5.14 16.21
C GLY A 321 -29.24 -4.41 15.27
N CYS A 322 -28.25 -5.11 14.69
CA CYS A 322 -27.33 -4.55 13.71
C CYS A 322 -27.31 -5.43 12.45
N THR A 323 -28.14 -5.10 11.46
CA THR A 323 -28.19 -5.79 10.17
C THR A 323 -27.45 -5.01 9.10
N ALA A 324 -26.76 -5.72 8.20
CA ALA A 324 -26.17 -5.09 7.04
C ALA A 324 -27.29 -4.55 6.14
N ALA A 325 -27.29 -3.26 5.86
CA ALA A 325 -28.21 -2.65 4.90
C ALA A 325 -27.85 -3.07 3.47
N PHE A 326 -26.54 -3.11 3.19
CA PHE A 326 -26.00 -3.53 1.90
C PHE A 326 -24.84 -4.48 2.14
N ALA A 327 -24.88 -5.67 1.55
CA ALA A 327 -23.87 -6.70 1.75
C ALA A 327 -23.40 -7.29 0.41
N GLY A 328 -22.30 -8.02 0.48
CA GLY A 328 -21.70 -8.69 -0.66
C GLY A 328 -21.20 -7.72 -1.73
N LEU A 329 -20.67 -6.59 -1.28
CA LEU A 329 -20.21 -5.53 -2.17
C LEU A 329 -19.08 -6.02 -3.10
N PRO A 330 -18.97 -5.49 -4.34
CA PRO A 330 -17.99 -5.90 -5.33
C PRO A 330 -16.54 -5.52 -4.99
N GLY A 331 -16.34 -4.59 -4.07
CA GLY A 331 -15.04 -4.14 -3.56
C GLY A 331 -15.04 -4.01 -2.04
N TYR A 332 -13.91 -3.55 -1.49
CA TYR A 332 -13.78 -3.23 -0.08
C TYR A 332 -14.26 -1.78 0.15
N PRO A 333 -15.37 -1.56 0.87
CA PRO A 333 -16.00 -0.25 0.97
C PRO A 333 -15.15 0.72 1.80
N GLY A 334 -15.13 1.99 1.38
CA GLY A 334 -14.37 3.07 1.99
C GLY A 334 -15.28 4.18 2.50
N ALA A 335 -15.07 5.39 1.98
CA ALA A 335 -15.86 6.57 2.31
C ALA A 335 -17.32 6.41 1.88
N LEU A 336 -18.21 7.03 2.65
CA LEU A 336 -19.63 7.09 2.37
C LEU A 336 -20.06 8.55 2.23
N ALA A 337 -21.08 8.79 1.41
CA ALA A 337 -21.75 10.07 1.34
C ALA A 337 -23.24 9.85 1.09
N ALA A 338 -24.09 10.33 1.99
CA ALA A 338 -25.53 10.34 1.78
C ALA A 338 -25.94 11.68 1.17
N ASP A 339 -26.73 11.63 0.11
CA ASP A 339 -27.32 12.80 -0.51
C ASP A 339 -28.72 13.08 0.05
N THR A 340 -29.16 14.32 -0.07
CA THR A 340 -30.43 14.86 0.41
C THR A 340 -31.67 14.20 -0.20
N ASP A 341 -31.54 13.58 -1.38
CA ASP A 341 -32.60 12.81 -2.03
C ASP A 341 -32.67 11.34 -1.57
N GLY A 342 -31.82 10.95 -0.63
CA GLY A 342 -31.82 9.61 -0.05
C GLY A 342 -31.03 8.59 -0.86
N THR A 343 -30.14 9.01 -1.76
CA THR A 343 -29.13 8.13 -2.35
C THR A 343 -27.90 8.04 -1.44
N LEU A 344 -27.43 6.83 -1.15
CA LEU A 344 -26.14 6.58 -0.50
C LEU A 344 -25.08 6.25 -1.56
N TYR A 345 -24.01 7.01 -1.56
CA TYR A 345 -22.82 6.75 -2.34
C TYR A 345 -21.80 5.99 -1.49
N ILE A 346 -21.32 4.88 -2.04
CA ILE A 346 -20.35 3.97 -1.40
C ILE A 346 -19.10 3.97 -2.27
N SER A 347 -17.98 4.49 -1.77
CA SER A 347 -16.69 4.32 -2.45
C SER A 347 -16.12 2.94 -2.16
N TYR A 348 -15.34 2.40 -3.10
CA TYR A 348 -14.54 1.19 -2.89
C TYR A 348 -13.08 1.58 -2.78
N ARG A 349 -12.57 1.60 -1.54
CA ARG A 349 -11.17 1.94 -1.28
C ARG A 349 -10.24 0.98 -2.03
N TRP A 350 -10.62 -0.30 -2.13
CA TRP A 350 -9.86 -1.31 -2.87
C TRP A 350 -10.76 -2.30 -3.60
N ALA A 351 -10.23 -2.93 -4.64
CA ALA A 351 -10.93 -4.02 -5.32
C ALA A 351 -10.87 -5.31 -4.51
N ARG A 352 -11.88 -6.17 -4.71
CA ARG A 352 -11.96 -7.47 -4.03
C ARG A 352 -10.77 -8.36 -4.35
N SER A 353 -10.13 -8.90 -3.31
CA SER A 353 -8.98 -9.78 -3.46
C SER A 353 -9.39 -11.24 -3.47
N SER A 354 -9.32 -11.89 -4.65
CA SER A 354 -9.56 -13.34 -4.73
C SER A 354 -8.58 -14.15 -3.88
N TRP A 355 -7.37 -13.65 -3.65
CA TRP A 355 -6.38 -14.28 -2.79
C TRP A 355 -6.82 -14.21 -1.32
N LEU A 356 -7.28 -13.04 -0.85
CA LEU A 356 -7.72 -12.90 0.54
C LEU A 356 -8.90 -13.82 0.83
N GLU A 357 -9.90 -13.86 -0.05
CA GLU A 357 -11.09 -14.70 0.13
C GLU A 357 -10.76 -16.19 0.18
N LYS A 358 -9.84 -16.66 -0.66
CA LYS A 358 -9.38 -18.06 -0.66
C LYS A 358 -8.59 -18.44 0.59
N ASN A 359 -8.06 -17.46 1.32
CA ASN A 359 -7.20 -17.64 2.49
C ASN A 359 -7.83 -17.05 3.76
N ALA A 360 -9.16 -16.89 3.79
CA ALA A 360 -9.89 -16.30 4.91
C ALA A 360 -9.71 -17.09 6.22
N ASP A 361 -9.56 -18.41 6.13
CA ASP A 361 -9.27 -19.33 7.24
C ASP A 361 -7.77 -19.52 7.48
N SER A 362 -6.90 -19.21 6.51
CA SER A 362 -5.46 -19.41 6.58
C SER A 362 -4.72 -18.26 7.27
N THR A 363 -4.71 -18.27 8.60
CA THR A 363 -3.98 -17.29 9.43
C THR A 363 -2.46 -17.32 9.18
N LEU A 364 -1.89 -18.47 8.83
CA LEU A 364 -0.46 -18.58 8.50
C LEU A 364 -0.11 -17.79 7.23
N LEU A 365 -0.86 -17.98 6.13
CA LEU A 365 -0.58 -17.32 4.87
C LEU A 365 -0.83 -15.81 4.95
N ARG A 366 -1.89 -15.39 5.66
CA ARG A 366 -2.13 -13.98 5.95
C ARG A 366 -1.07 -13.37 6.87
N GLY A 367 -0.53 -14.16 7.80
CA GLY A 367 0.62 -13.76 8.62
C GLY A 367 1.89 -13.52 7.79
N ILE A 368 2.16 -14.37 6.80
CA ILE A 368 3.24 -14.16 5.83
C ILE A 368 2.98 -12.89 5.01
N ALA A 369 1.75 -12.66 4.54
CA ALA A 369 1.39 -11.46 3.79
C ALA A 369 1.58 -10.17 4.61
N LEU A 370 1.21 -10.16 5.90
CA LEU A 370 1.44 -9.04 6.83
C LEU A 370 2.93 -8.71 7.03
N ARG A 371 3.83 -9.68 6.81
CA ARG A 371 5.29 -9.49 6.88
C ARG A 371 5.93 -9.19 5.53
N ALA A 372 5.21 -9.43 4.43
CA ALA A 372 5.68 -9.10 3.10
C ALA A 372 5.83 -7.58 2.95
N GLY A 373 6.70 -7.16 2.03
CA GLY A 373 6.89 -5.74 1.75
C GLY A 373 5.61 -5.07 1.24
N GLN A 374 5.48 -3.77 1.48
CA GLN A 374 4.31 -2.96 1.13
C GLN A 374 3.83 -3.16 -0.32
N ASN A 375 4.73 -3.12 -1.30
CA ASN A 375 4.40 -3.36 -2.72
C ASN A 375 3.73 -4.71 -2.98
N THR A 376 4.08 -5.74 -2.19
CA THR A 376 3.46 -7.07 -2.32
C THR A 376 2.05 -7.05 -1.74
N GLN A 377 1.87 -6.40 -0.58
CA GLN A 377 0.55 -6.26 0.05
C GLN A 377 -0.40 -5.43 -0.82
N GLU A 378 0.06 -4.30 -1.37
CA GLU A 378 -0.74 -3.43 -2.23
C GLU A 378 -1.27 -4.16 -3.46
N ARG A 379 -0.43 -5.00 -4.09
CA ARG A 379 -0.83 -5.80 -5.25
C ARG A 379 -1.98 -6.78 -4.99
N LEU A 380 -2.26 -7.12 -3.72
CA LEU A 380 -3.38 -8.00 -3.39
C LEU A 380 -4.74 -7.31 -3.57
N PHE A 381 -4.79 -5.97 -3.56
CA PHE A 381 -6.03 -5.19 -3.41
C PHE A 381 -6.22 -4.08 -4.46
N ARG A 382 -5.30 -3.96 -5.43
CA ARG A 382 -5.34 -2.88 -6.43
C ARG A 382 -6.65 -2.83 -7.20
N CYS A 383 -7.22 -1.63 -7.30
CA CYS A 383 -8.29 -1.36 -8.24
C CYS A 383 -7.78 -1.44 -9.69
N THR A 384 -8.48 -2.21 -10.53
CA THR A 384 -8.32 -2.17 -11.98
C THR A 384 -9.35 -1.21 -12.57
N ALA A 385 -9.11 -0.68 -13.77
CA ALA A 385 -10.03 0.25 -14.43
C ALA A 385 -11.47 -0.30 -14.53
N ASP A 386 -11.60 -1.62 -14.71
CA ASP A 386 -12.87 -2.31 -14.85
C ASP A 386 -13.57 -2.62 -13.52
N ALA A 387 -12.87 -2.44 -12.39
CA ALA A 387 -13.47 -2.66 -11.08
C ALA A 387 -14.33 -1.47 -10.68
N PRO A 388 -15.50 -1.68 -10.05
CA PRO A 388 -16.27 -0.61 -9.44
C PRO A 388 -15.41 0.19 -8.47
N CYS A 389 -15.32 1.51 -8.66
CA CYS A 389 -14.67 2.42 -7.72
C CYS A 389 -15.67 3.06 -6.76
N ALA A 390 -16.95 3.14 -7.14
CA ALA A 390 -18.04 3.54 -6.26
C ALA A 390 -19.39 3.03 -6.80
N GLU A 391 -20.41 3.05 -5.95
CA GLU A 391 -21.80 2.75 -6.33
C GLU A 391 -22.78 3.68 -5.62
N ALA A 392 -23.93 3.90 -6.25
CA ALA A 392 -25.04 4.66 -5.71
C ALA A 392 -26.24 3.74 -5.46
N VAL A 393 -26.83 3.80 -4.27
CA VAL A 393 -27.98 3.00 -3.87
C VAL A 393 -29.05 3.85 -3.21
N SER A 394 -30.30 3.67 -3.64
CA SER A 394 -31.46 4.31 -3.04
C SER A 394 -31.69 3.75 -1.64
N LEU A 395 -31.65 4.59 -0.61
CA LEU A 395 -31.93 4.17 0.77
C LEU A 395 -33.40 3.80 0.97
N ALA A 396 -34.31 4.41 0.21
CA ALA A 396 -35.74 4.14 0.32
C ALA A 396 -36.15 2.78 -0.28
N THR A 397 -35.51 2.38 -1.38
CA THR A 397 -35.91 1.17 -2.14
C THR A 397 -34.89 0.04 -2.07
N GLY A 398 -33.65 0.33 -1.70
CA GLY A 398 -32.52 -0.59 -1.80
C GLY A 398 -32.04 -0.83 -3.24
N THR A 399 -32.56 -0.08 -4.21
CA THR A 399 -32.20 -0.22 -5.63
C THR A 399 -30.84 0.39 -5.91
N TRP A 400 -29.98 -0.34 -6.59
CA TRP A 400 -28.69 0.16 -7.08
C TRP A 400 -28.93 0.98 -8.34
N GLU A 401 -28.61 2.26 -8.30
CA GLU A 401 -28.93 3.22 -9.35
C GLU A 401 -27.77 3.35 -10.34
N GLN A 402 -26.55 3.44 -9.81
CA GLN A 402 -25.35 3.65 -10.62
C GLN A 402 -24.14 2.87 -10.08
N THR A 403 -23.26 2.46 -10.99
CA THR A 403 -21.94 1.93 -10.71
C THR A 403 -20.91 2.77 -11.43
N PHE A 404 -19.91 3.25 -10.70
CA PHE A 404 -18.82 4.07 -11.24
C PHE A 404 -17.57 3.23 -11.47
N THR A 405 -16.98 3.34 -12.65
CA THR A 405 -15.74 2.63 -13.05
C THR A 405 -14.75 3.59 -13.72
N GLY A 406 -13.55 3.10 -14.10
CA GLY A 406 -12.57 3.89 -14.84
C GLY A 406 -11.58 4.69 -13.99
N LEU A 407 -11.63 4.53 -12.66
CA LEU A 407 -10.63 5.09 -11.77
C LEU A 407 -9.34 4.23 -11.84
N VAL A 408 -8.38 4.65 -12.66
CA VAL A 408 -7.05 3.99 -12.78
C VAL A 408 -6.14 4.48 -11.65
N GLN A 409 -6.53 4.20 -10.40
CA GLN A 409 -5.78 4.56 -9.20
C GLN A 409 -5.77 3.38 -8.24
N ASP A 410 -4.75 3.29 -7.38
CA ASP A 410 -4.61 2.17 -6.44
C ASP A 410 -5.75 2.14 -5.39
N SER A 411 -6.47 3.24 -5.17
CA SER A 411 -7.61 3.33 -4.25
C SER A 411 -8.64 4.43 -4.58
N CYS A 412 -9.90 4.27 -4.13
CA CYS A 412 -10.91 5.34 -4.09
C CYS A 412 -11.18 5.74 -2.63
N ALA A 413 -10.50 6.79 -2.17
CA ALA A 413 -10.45 7.18 -0.76
C ALA A 413 -11.61 8.12 -0.35
N ALA A 414 -12.18 8.88 -1.28
CA ALA A 414 -13.27 9.82 -1.00
C ALA A 414 -14.34 9.81 -2.10
N VAL A 415 -15.58 10.09 -1.71
CA VAL A 415 -16.73 10.30 -2.61
C VAL A 415 -17.58 11.46 -2.09
N CYS A 416 -18.05 12.33 -2.97
CA CYS A 416 -18.94 13.44 -2.61
C CYS A 416 -19.88 13.78 -3.79
N PRO A 417 -21.18 13.48 -3.69
CA PRO A 417 -22.16 13.96 -4.67
C PRO A 417 -22.39 15.47 -4.51
N VAL A 418 -22.45 16.17 -5.64
CA VAL A 418 -22.74 17.61 -5.72
C VAL A 418 -23.55 17.88 -6.98
N GLU A 419 -24.81 18.26 -6.80
CA GLU A 419 -25.74 18.56 -7.89
C GLU A 419 -25.78 17.42 -8.94
N SER A 420 -25.28 17.68 -10.16
CA SER A 420 -25.29 16.75 -11.29
C SER A 420 -24.02 15.89 -11.39
N LYS A 421 -23.12 15.99 -10.41
CA LYS A 421 -21.81 15.32 -10.44
C LYS A 421 -21.53 14.57 -9.15
N VAL A 422 -20.64 13.59 -9.26
CA VAL A 422 -20.02 12.92 -8.12
C VAL A 422 -18.52 13.11 -8.23
N TYR A 423 -17.92 13.66 -7.18
CA TYR A 423 -16.48 13.87 -7.07
C TYR A 423 -15.82 12.73 -6.31
N PHE A 424 -14.66 12.32 -6.78
CA PHE A 424 -13.87 11.22 -6.23
C PHE A 424 -12.47 11.68 -5.88
N GLY A 425 -11.99 11.23 -4.73
CA GLY A 425 -10.63 11.37 -4.27
C GLY A 425 -9.94 10.01 -4.18
N ALA A 426 -8.62 10.00 -4.34
CA ALA A 426 -7.81 8.80 -4.24
C ALA A 426 -6.57 9.05 -3.39
N ALA A 427 -6.09 7.99 -2.74
CA ALA A 427 -4.83 8.07 -2.00
C ALA A 427 -3.68 8.28 -3.00
N GLY A 428 -2.84 9.28 -2.74
CA GLY A 428 -1.71 9.66 -3.60
C GLY A 428 -2.06 10.41 -4.89
N ALA A 429 -3.34 10.75 -5.15
CA ALA A 429 -3.72 11.55 -6.32
C ALA A 429 -3.57 13.05 -6.07
N ASP A 430 -3.23 13.81 -7.11
CA ASP A 430 -3.05 15.27 -7.10
C ASP A 430 -4.28 16.05 -7.59
N SER A 431 -5.38 15.35 -7.85
CA SER A 431 -6.59 15.91 -8.44
C SER A 431 -7.85 15.18 -7.97
N LEU A 432 -8.98 15.90 -7.98
CA LEU A 432 -10.32 15.31 -7.85
C LEU A 432 -10.82 14.89 -9.23
N LEU A 433 -11.34 13.67 -9.31
CA LEU A 433 -12.01 13.16 -10.49
C LEU A 433 -13.52 13.36 -10.36
N ALA A 434 -14.24 13.41 -11.48
CA ALA A 434 -15.69 13.60 -11.47
C ALA A 434 -16.40 12.64 -12.44
N ALA A 435 -17.63 12.26 -12.11
CA ALA A 435 -18.55 11.55 -12.99
C ALA A 435 -19.92 12.23 -12.97
N ASN A 436 -20.73 12.01 -14.00
CA ASN A 436 -22.09 12.52 -14.04
C ASN A 436 -23.05 11.64 -13.22
N ARG A 437 -24.06 12.28 -12.64
CA ARG A 437 -25.18 11.64 -11.96
C ARG A 437 -26.28 11.25 -12.93
#